data_AF-A0A4Z0R1B6-F1
#
_entry.id   AF-A0A4Z0R1B6-F1
#
_cell.length_a   1.000
_cell.length_b   1.000
_cell.length_c   1.000
_cell.angle_alpha   90.00
_cell.angle_beta   90.00
_cell.angle_gamma   90.00
#
_symmetry.space_group_name_H-M   'P 1'
#
loop_
_entity.id
_entity.type
_entity.pdbx_description
1 polymer ?
#
loop_
_entity_poly.entity_id
_entity_poly.type
_entity_poly.pdbx_seq_one_letter_code
_entity_poly.pdbx_strand_id
1 'polypeptide(L)' 'MFKNLDAEMSRYDIQPKDLAECIGVSERTMRSYLTGTSRIAWEDARKIKRKFFPQFEIEYLFYFVRDEAS' A
#
# COMPACT_ATOMS: atom_id res chain seq x y z
N MET A 1 5.65 -5.87 -6.39
CA MET A 1 4.49 -4.98 -6.16
C MET A 1 3.70 -5.47 -4.95
N PHE A 2 2.96 -4.60 -4.28
CA PHE A 2 2.05 -4.98 -3.18
C PHE A 2 0.67 -5.41 -3.72
N LYS A 3 0.57 -6.65 -4.24
CA LYS A 3 -0.66 -7.16 -4.88
C LYS A 3 -1.87 -7.17 -3.92
N ASN A 4 -1.64 -7.47 -2.65
CA ASN A 4 -2.70 -7.52 -1.64
C ASN A 4 -3.28 -6.14 -1.36
N LEU A 5 -2.42 -5.13 -1.14
CA LEU A 5 -2.88 -3.76 -0.96
C LEU A 5 -3.69 -3.26 -2.16
N ASP A 6 -3.24 -3.53 -3.39
CA ASP A 6 -3.95 -3.15 -4.62
C ASP A 6 -5.32 -3.83 -4.77
N ALA A 7 -5.40 -5.11 -4.38
CA ALA A 7 -6.66 -5.87 -4.35
C ALA A 7 -7.63 -5.32 -3.30
N GLU A 8 -7.17 -5.04 -2.09
CA GLU A 8 -8.03 -4.44 -1.06
C GLU A 8 -8.44 -3.01 -1.46
N MET A 9 -7.54 -2.20 -2.02
CA MET A 9 -7.89 -0.89 -2.55
C MET A 9 -9.04 -0.96 -3.56
N SER A 10 -8.99 -1.92 -4.50
CA SER A 10 -10.05 -2.14 -5.47
C SER A 10 -11.36 -2.62 -4.83
N ARG A 11 -11.30 -3.42 -3.75
CA ARG A 11 -12.48 -3.94 -3.04
C ARG A 11 -13.20 -2.87 -2.22
N TYR A 12 -12.45 -1.94 -1.63
CA TYR A 12 -12.98 -0.89 -0.75
C TYR A 12 -13.15 0.46 -1.47
N ASP A 13 -12.96 0.50 -2.79
CA ASP A 13 -13.00 1.72 -3.62
C ASP A 13 -12.04 2.83 -3.14
N ILE A 14 -10.86 2.43 -2.68
CA ILE A 14 -9.82 3.34 -2.20
C ILE A 14 -8.83 3.62 -3.34
N GLN A 15 -8.61 4.89 -3.64
CA GLN A 15 -7.68 5.31 -4.68
C GLN A 15 -6.28 5.58 -4.11
N PRO A 16 -5.22 5.46 -4.94
CA PRO A 16 -3.85 5.79 -4.51
C PRO A 16 -3.70 7.21 -3.97
N LYS A 17 -4.51 8.16 -4.46
CA LYS A 17 -4.52 9.54 -3.97
C LYS A 17 -4.96 9.63 -2.49
N ASP A 18 -5.93 8.82 -2.06
CA ASP A 18 -6.47 8.84 -0.70
C ASP A 18 -5.42 8.34 0.30
N LEU A 19 -4.68 7.30 -0.11
CA LEU A 19 -3.53 6.81 0.66
C LEU A 19 -2.42 7.86 0.71
N ALA A 20 -2.16 8.56 -0.40
CA ALA A 20 -1.11 9.57 -0.50
C ALA A 20 -1.40 10.77 0.41
N GLU A 21 -2.64 11.27 0.39
CA GLU A 21 -3.14 12.31 1.29
C GLU A 21 -3.04 11.91 2.76
N CYS A 22 -3.31 10.63 3.09
CA CYS A 22 -3.21 10.13 4.45
C CYS A 22 -1.79 10.23 5.05
N ILE A 23 -0.76 10.07 4.23
CA ILE A 23 0.64 10.09 4.68
C ILE A 23 1.39 11.36 4.24
N GLY A 24 0.72 12.27 3.53
CA GLY A 24 1.29 13.56 3.11
C GLY A 24 2.30 13.45 1.97
N VAL A 25 2.15 12.48 1.07
CA VAL A 25 3.02 12.31 -0.12
C VAL A 25 2.25 12.59 -1.41
N SER A 26 2.97 12.69 -2.53
CA SER A 26 2.33 12.80 -3.85
C SER A 26 1.73 11.45 -4.30
N GLU A 27 0.68 11.48 -5.12
CA GLU A 27 0.10 10.27 -5.73
C GLU A 27 1.15 9.48 -6.52
N ARG A 28 2.07 10.17 -7.20
CA ARG A 28 3.20 9.54 -7.90
C ARG A 28 4.07 8.73 -6.94
N THR A 29 4.38 9.30 -5.78
CA THR A 29 5.17 8.61 -4.74
C THR A 29 4.44 7.38 -4.23
N MET A 30 3.12 7.48 -3.97
CA MET A 30 2.32 6.33 -3.57
C MET A 30 2.32 5.22 -4.64
N ARG A 31 2.17 5.56 -5.92
CA ARG A 31 2.26 4.59 -7.01
C ARG A 31 3.62 3.89 -7.05
N SER A 32 4.72 4.63 -6.84
CA SER A 32 6.07 4.05 -6.73
C SER A 32 6.20 3.09 -5.53
N TYR A 33 5.49 3.32 -4.44
CA TYR A 33 5.43 2.37 -3.32
C TYR A 33 4.65 1.11 -3.69
N LEU A 34 3.48 1.25 -4.30
CA LEU A 34 2.64 0.12 -4.74
C LEU A 34 3.36 -0.80 -5.73
N THR A 35 4.08 -0.22 -6.70
CA THR A 35 4.90 -0.99 -7.65
C THR A 35 6.13 -1.61 -6.98
N GLY A 36 6.60 -1.02 -5.88
CA GLY A 36 7.82 -1.40 -5.17
C GLY A 36 9.10 -0.77 -5.73
N THR A 37 8.96 0.27 -6.55
CA THR A 37 10.08 1.08 -7.05
C THR A 37 10.73 1.91 -5.94
N SER A 38 9.98 2.21 -4.87
CA SER A 38 10.47 2.95 -3.71
C SER A 38 10.01 2.29 -2.41
N ARG A 39 10.78 2.49 -1.33
CA ARG A 39 10.44 1.97 0.00
C ARG A 39 9.50 2.93 0.72
N ILE A 40 8.45 2.39 1.31
CA ILE A 40 7.56 3.10 2.23
C ILE A 40 8.12 3.01 3.66
N ALA A 41 8.03 4.09 4.44
CA ALA A 41 8.40 4.07 5.84
C ALA A 41 7.39 3.24 6.65
N TRP A 42 7.88 2.53 7.67
CA TRP A 42 7.03 1.66 8.49
C TRP A 42 5.90 2.43 9.21
N GLU A 43 6.18 3.65 9.66
CA GLU A 43 5.19 4.51 10.29
C GLU A 43 4.03 4.88 9.34
N ASP A 44 4.34 5.15 8.07
CA ASP A 44 3.36 5.50 7.06
C ASP A 44 2.51 4.29 6.64
N ALA A 45 3.14 3.13 6.48
CA ALA A 45 2.43 1.87 6.28
C ALA A 45 1.44 1.59 7.43
N ARG A 46 1.85 1.86 8.68
CA ARG A 46 1.00 1.68 9.87
C ARG A 46 -0.13 2.71 9.94
N LYS A 47 0.08 3.95 9.49
CA LYS A 47 -0.99 4.95 9.35
C LYS A 47 -2.05 4.50 8.35
N ILE A 48 -1.62 4.03 7.17
CA ILE A 48 -2.52 3.51 6.13
C ILE A 48 -3.34 2.33 6.67
N LYS A 49 -2.67 1.35 7.30
CA LYS A 49 -3.34 0.20 7.94
C LYS A 49 -4.43 0.70 8.89
N ARG A 50 -4.09 1.57 9.85
CA ARG A 50 -5.03 2.02 10.88
C ARG A 50 -6.21 2.80 10.31
N LYS A 51 -6.03 3.56 9.23
CA LYS A 51 -7.08 4.42 8.67
C LYS A 51 -8.01 3.68 7.71
N PHE A 52 -7.45 2.84 6.84
CA PHE A 52 -8.17 2.23 5.72
C PHE A 52 -8.42 0.73 5.88
N PHE A 53 -7.49 0.03 6.53
CA PHE A 53 -7.47 -1.44 6.58
C PHE A 53 -7.22 -1.97 8.01
N PRO A 54 -7.95 -1.49 9.05
CA PRO A 54 -7.68 -1.87 10.42
C PRO A 54 -7.85 -3.37 10.70
N GLN A 55 -8.63 -4.07 9.88
CA GLN A 55 -8.94 -5.50 9.96
C GLN A 55 -7.88 -6.42 9.36
N PHE A 56 -6.95 -5.88 8.56
CA PHE A 56 -5.91 -6.67 7.89
C PHE A 56 -4.56 -6.51 8.59
N GLU A 57 -3.69 -7.51 8.47
CA GLU A 57 -2.32 -7.38 8.98
C GLU A 57 -1.41 -6.55 8.06
N ILE A 58 -0.45 -5.85 8.68
CA ILE A 58 0.49 -5.01 7.92
C ILE A 58 1.36 -5.86 6.98
N GLU A 59 1.73 -7.06 7.42
CA GLU A 59 2.50 -8.03 6.63
C GLU A 59 1.70 -8.57 5.45
N TYR A 60 0.37 -8.71 5.59
CA TYR A 60 -0.52 -9.10 4.51
C TYR A 60 -0.64 -7.97 3.48
N LEU A 61 -0.96 -6.75 3.92
CA LEU A 61 -1.16 -5.60 3.03
C LEU A 61 0.10 -5.29 2.22
N PHE A 62 1.24 -5.20 2.91
CA PHE A 62 2.54 -4.85 2.31
C PHE A 62 3.36 -6.09 1.96
N TYR A 63 2.71 -7.22 1.66
CA TYR A 63 3.40 -8.41 1.17
C TYR A 63 4.01 -8.13 -0.21
N PHE A 64 5.34 -8.15 -0.28
CA PHE A 64 6.05 -7.97 -1.54
C PHE A 64 6.15 -9.30 -2.28
N VAL A 65 5.33 -9.46 -3.31
CA VAL A 65 5.48 -10.58 -4.24
C VAL A 65 6.72 -10.32 -5.09
N ARG A 66 7.81 -11.05 -4.82
CA ARG A 66 8.82 -11.33 -5.84
C ARG A 66 8.19 -12.36 -6.75
N ASP A 67 8.02 -12.02 -8.02
CA ASP A 67 7.74 -13.03 -9.04
C ASP A 67 8.97 -13.93 -9.10
N GLU A 68 9.01 -14.96 -8.25
CA GLU A 68 9.87 -16.11 -8.47
C GLU A 68 9.21 -16.93 -9.56
N ALA A 69 9.59 -16.63 -10.79
CA ALA A 69 9.37 -17.52 -11.92
C ALA A 69 10.10 -18.83 -11.58
N SER A 70 9.32 -19.86 -11.23
CA SER A 70 9.76 -21.25 -11.18
C SER A 70 9.77 -21.87 -12.57
#